data_AF-A0A6W0LVF1-F1
#
_entry.id   AF-A0A6W0LVF1-F1
#
_cell.length_a   1.000
_cell.length_b   1.000
_cell.length_c   1.000
_cell.angle_alpha   90.00
_cell.angle_beta   90.00
_cell.angle_gamma   90.00
#
_symmetry.space_group_name_H-M   'P 1'
#
loop_
_entity.id
_entity.type
_entity.pdbx_description
1 polymer ?
#
loop_
_entity_poly.entity_id
_entity_poly.type
_entity_poly.pdbx_seq_one_letter_code
_entity_poly.pdbx_strand_id
1 'polypeptide(L)'
;MKANDVTLALGPLVGNIANALIKEKVDNSKTIVFDDLERCSINLEDLFGAINKYVEHHGCKVIVIAHDDKLNDELTDKKEKIFGQVIKVTPDIEGAFNQFISKSKAPIAFEAIKDIIYKSFLASECKSLRILDYMINDCARLLSCIPDKLYNNKRLLSEIFVLFTALNINYRLGKLKAKEIESRNSVLYYVKKDTNADDIYDEIKENYKNHEVPLRLESDLLSNEVLIDTIVNGLYDKDKITKSIDNSRHFIKPESKGPWFTILNFDLYPTTDVDNALEELYKQFEEMQIIENGEIQHSINLLFMLSEAK
;
A
#
# COMPACT_ATOMS: atom_id res chain seq x y z
N MET A 1 60.26 -22.63 -13.93
CA MET A 1 60.60 -22.19 -15.30
C MET A 1 60.00 -23.19 -16.27
N LYS A 2 59.12 -22.91 -17.23
CA LYS A 2 58.45 -21.71 -17.76
C LYS A 2 57.06 -22.23 -18.21
N ALA A 3 55.95 -21.63 -17.79
CA ALA A 3 55.19 -20.66 -18.59
C ALA A 3 55.05 -21.08 -20.07
N ASN A 4 53.86 -21.56 -20.44
CA ASN A 4 53.30 -21.27 -21.74
C ASN A 4 51.91 -20.67 -21.50
N ASP A 5 51.89 -19.36 -21.67
CA ASP A 5 50.75 -18.47 -21.57
C ASP A 5 49.60 -18.93 -22.48
N VAL A 6 48.44 -19.17 -21.87
CA VAL A 6 47.18 -19.16 -22.60
C VAL A 6 46.76 -17.70 -22.67
N THR A 7 47.17 -17.05 -23.76
CA THR A 7 46.72 -15.72 -24.13
C THR A 7 45.23 -15.80 -24.46
N LEU A 8 44.37 -15.50 -23.48
CA LEU A 8 42.95 -15.23 -23.70
C LEU A 8 42.84 -13.90 -24.46
N ALA A 9 42.84 -14.01 -25.79
CA ALA A 9 42.49 -12.90 -26.67
C ALA A 9 41.03 -12.50 -26.41
N LEU A 10 40.86 -11.29 -25.90
CA LEU A 10 39.58 -10.61 -25.74
C LEU A 10 39.00 -10.29 -27.14
N GLY A 11 38.11 -11.17 -27.63
CA GLY A 11 37.20 -10.88 -28.74
C GLY A 11 36.56 -12.11 -29.40
N PRO A 12 35.26 -12.09 -29.74
CA PRO A 12 34.11 -11.59 -28.98
C PRO A 12 33.49 -12.75 -28.17
N LEU A 13 33.28 -12.53 -26.87
CA LEU A 13 32.67 -13.49 -25.93
C LEU A 13 31.25 -13.97 -26.32
N VAL A 14 30.61 -13.29 -27.27
CA VAL A 14 29.25 -13.52 -27.79
C VAL A 14 29.04 -14.96 -28.28
N GLY A 15 30.00 -15.54 -29.03
CA GLY A 15 29.83 -16.87 -29.62
C GLY A 15 29.94 -18.02 -28.61
N ASN A 16 30.74 -17.85 -27.55
CA ASN A 16 31.07 -18.94 -26.63
C ASN A 16 29.98 -19.14 -25.55
N ILE A 17 29.32 -18.07 -25.10
CA ILE A 17 28.23 -18.19 -24.12
C ILE A 17 26.97 -18.77 -24.78
N ALA A 18 26.62 -18.28 -25.97
CA ALA A 18 25.49 -18.82 -26.74
C ALA A 18 25.71 -20.29 -27.14
N ASN A 19 26.95 -20.69 -27.48
CA ASN A 19 27.26 -22.10 -27.75
C ASN A 19 27.33 -22.97 -26.49
N ALA A 20 27.71 -22.43 -25.33
CA ALA A 20 27.69 -23.18 -24.07
C ALA A 20 26.27 -23.44 -23.54
N LEU A 21 25.31 -22.56 -23.84
CA LEU A 21 23.92 -22.65 -23.38
C LEU A 21 23.02 -23.48 -24.31
N ILE A 22 23.40 -23.66 -25.59
CA ILE A 22 22.53 -24.24 -26.62
C ILE A 22 23.06 -25.62 -27.02
N LYS A 23 22.25 -26.66 -26.78
CA LYS A 23 22.56 -28.03 -27.21
C LYS A 23 22.73 -28.10 -28.73
N GLU A 24 23.71 -28.87 -29.22
CA GLU A 24 23.91 -29.10 -30.67
C GLU A 24 22.68 -29.71 -31.37
N LYS A 25 21.86 -30.46 -30.62
CA LYS A 25 20.56 -30.96 -31.07
C LYS A 25 19.45 -30.41 -30.17
N VAL A 26 18.55 -29.65 -30.79
CA VAL A 26 17.36 -29.08 -30.15
C VAL A 26 16.11 -29.74 -30.74
N ASP A 27 15.22 -30.22 -29.87
CA ASP A 27 13.90 -30.72 -30.24
C ASP A 27 12.98 -29.53 -30.54
N ASN A 28 12.69 -29.30 -31.82
CA ASN A 28 11.87 -28.19 -32.29
C ASN A 28 10.36 -28.49 -32.30
N SER A 29 9.94 -29.69 -31.84
CA SER A 29 8.52 -30.03 -31.72
C SER A 29 7.81 -29.26 -30.60
N LYS A 30 8.57 -28.71 -29.66
CA LYS A 30 8.07 -28.00 -28.47
C LYS A 30 8.26 -26.49 -28.58
N THR A 31 7.35 -25.76 -27.94
CA THR A 31 7.48 -24.32 -27.77
C THR A 31 8.44 -24.01 -26.63
N ILE A 32 9.37 -23.08 -26.85
CA ILE A 32 10.27 -22.54 -25.84
C ILE A 32 9.67 -21.22 -25.34
N VAL A 33 9.52 -21.09 -24.01
CA VAL A 33 9.03 -19.87 -23.37
C VAL A 33 10.15 -19.24 -22.57
N PHE A 34 10.51 -18.00 -22.91
CA PHE A 34 11.41 -17.18 -22.12
C PHE A 34 10.58 -16.19 -21.31
N ASP A 35 10.72 -16.20 -20.00
CA ASP A 35 10.01 -15.32 -19.06
C ASP A 35 11.02 -14.49 -18.25
N ASP A 36 10.60 -13.32 -17.79
CA ASP A 36 11.36 -12.41 -16.91
C ASP A 36 12.77 -12.06 -17.45
N LEU A 37 12.85 -11.79 -18.76
CA LEU A 37 14.12 -11.56 -19.45
C LEU A 37 14.92 -10.38 -18.88
N GLU A 38 14.23 -9.36 -18.38
CA GLU A 38 14.85 -8.18 -17.77
C GLU A 38 15.60 -8.47 -16.46
N ARG A 39 15.35 -9.61 -15.81
CA ARG A 39 16.06 -10.03 -14.61
C ARG A 39 17.28 -10.89 -14.90
N CYS A 40 17.49 -11.22 -16.17
CA CYS A 40 18.67 -11.96 -16.57
C CYS A 40 19.92 -11.08 -16.38
N SER A 41 20.97 -11.62 -15.75
CA SER A 41 22.27 -10.94 -15.66
C SER A 41 23.05 -10.95 -16.98
N ILE A 42 22.60 -11.76 -17.96
CA ILE A 42 23.14 -11.77 -19.31
C ILE A 42 22.67 -10.49 -20.00
N ASN A 43 23.57 -9.85 -20.76
CA ASN A 43 23.18 -8.67 -21.52
C ASN A 43 22.07 -9.03 -22.56
N LEU A 44 21.23 -8.05 -22.88
CA LEU A 44 20.09 -8.26 -23.77
C LEU A 44 20.50 -8.70 -25.18
N GLU A 45 21.69 -8.30 -25.65
CA GLU A 45 22.18 -8.64 -26.99
C GLU A 45 22.51 -10.13 -27.14
N ASP A 46 23.22 -10.70 -26.17
CA ASP A 46 23.59 -12.11 -26.13
C ASP A 46 22.34 -12.99 -25.98
N LEU A 47 21.38 -12.53 -25.17
CA LEU A 47 20.09 -13.19 -25.00
C LEU A 47 19.29 -13.22 -26.31
N PHE A 48 19.23 -12.10 -27.03
CA PHE A 48 18.61 -12.06 -28.35
C PHE A 48 19.36 -12.89 -29.39
N GLY A 49 20.69 -12.94 -29.35
CA GLY A 49 21.48 -13.85 -30.17
C GLY A 49 21.13 -15.32 -29.91
N ALA A 50 20.98 -15.69 -28.65
CA ALA A 50 20.55 -17.04 -28.25
C ALA A 50 19.13 -17.36 -28.74
N ILE A 51 18.18 -16.44 -28.55
CA ILE A 51 16.80 -16.57 -29.04
C ILE A 51 16.78 -16.72 -30.57
N ASN A 52 17.51 -15.87 -31.29
CA ASN A 52 17.61 -15.92 -32.74
C ASN A 52 18.14 -17.28 -33.23
N LYS A 53 19.12 -17.87 -32.53
CA LYS A 53 19.61 -19.20 -32.85
C LYS A 53 18.54 -20.29 -32.70
N TYR A 54 17.69 -20.22 -31.69
CA TYR A 54 16.55 -21.13 -31.55
C TYR A 54 15.52 -20.96 -32.67
N VAL A 55 15.24 -19.73 -33.08
CA VAL A 55 14.26 -19.41 -34.12
C VAL A 55 14.78 -19.77 -35.52
N GLU A 56 15.90 -19.17 -35.94
CA GLU A 56 16.41 -19.28 -37.32
C GLU A 56 17.15 -20.59 -37.58
N HIS A 57 18.03 -21.01 -36.67
CA HIS A 57 18.89 -22.19 -36.92
C HIS A 57 18.22 -23.50 -36.54
N HIS A 58 17.37 -23.50 -35.51
CA HIS A 58 16.71 -24.70 -35.01
C HIS A 58 15.22 -24.79 -35.37
N GLY A 59 14.62 -23.73 -35.92
CA GLY A 59 13.21 -23.70 -36.33
C GLY A 59 12.23 -23.88 -35.15
N CYS A 60 12.62 -23.48 -33.94
CA CYS A 60 11.79 -23.62 -32.75
C CYS A 60 10.69 -22.57 -32.70
N LYS A 61 9.53 -22.94 -32.15
CA LYS A 61 8.51 -21.96 -31.75
C LYS A 61 8.95 -21.30 -30.46
N VAL A 62 9.05 -19.97 -30.45
CA VAL A 62 9.51 -19.22 -29.28
C VAL A 62 8.45 -18.20 -28.86
N ILE A 63 8.17 -18.15 -27.55
CA ILE A 63 7.38 -17.10 -26.90
C ILE A 63 8.30 -16.37 -25.93
N VAL A 64 8.26 -15.04 -25.96
CA VAL A 64 9.00 -14.19 -25.04
C VAL A 64 8.01 -13.34 -24.24
N ILE A 65 8.14 -13.39 -22.92
CA ILE A 65 7.41 -12.56 -21.97
C ILE A 65 8.43 -11.64 -21.34
N ALA A 66 8.21 -10.33 -21.46
CA ALA A 66 9.13 -9.32 -20.97
C ALA A 66 8.39 -8.03 -20.63
N HIS A 67 8.98 -7.23 -19.75
CA HIS A 67 8.48 -5.90 -19.42
C HIS A 67 8.96 -4.85 -20.45
N ASP A 68 8.01 -4.23 -21.15
CA ASP A 68 8.24 -3.29 -22.27
C ASP A 68 9.23 -2.16 -21.90
N ASP A 69 9.01 -1.52 -20.75
CA ASP A 69 9.76 -0.35 -20.29
C ASP A 69 11.25 -0.64 -19.96
N LYS A 70 11.65 -1.91 -19.91
CA LYS A 70 13.04 -2.32 -19.61
C LYS A 70 13.80 -2.82 -20.83
N LEU A 71 13.16 -2.88 -22.00
CA LEU A 71 13.79 -3.30 -23.24
C LEU A 71 14.18 -2.06 -24.07
N ASN A 72 15.41 -1.54 -23.85
CA ASN A 72 16.00 -0.37 -24.52
C ASN A 72 15.50 -0.11 -25.96
N ASP A 73 15.25 1.17 -26.27
CA ASP A 73 14.88 1.65 -27.62
C ASP A 73 15.94 1.29 -28.70
N GLU A 74 17.19 1.11 -28.30
CA GLU A 74 18.31 0.68 -29.17
C GLU A 74 18.11 -0.73 -29.76
N LEU A 75 17.16 -1.52 -29.23
CA LEU A 75 16.89 -2.89 -29.67
C LEU A 75 15.73 -2.98 -30.67
N THR A 76 15.12 -1.87 -31.07
CA THR A 76 13.94 -1.86 -31.96
C THR A 76 14.22 -2.57 -33.29
N ASP A 77 15.39 -2.34 -33.90
CA ASP A 77 15.79 -2.97 -35.16
C ASP A 77 16.08 -4.47 -35.03
N LYS A 78 16.55 -4.93 -33.84
CA LYS A 78 16.78 -6.35 -33.54
C LYS A 78 15.46 -7.05 -33.19
N LYS A 79 14.54 -6.34 -32.53
CA LYS A 79 13.19 -6.84 -32.19
C LYS A 79 12.41 -7.19 -33.47
N GLU A 80 12.44 -6.34 -34.49
CA GLU A 80 11.72 -6.58 -35.76
C GLU A 80 12.19 -7.85 -36.49
N LYS A 81 13.50 -8.15 -36.43
CA LYS A 81 14.07 -9.32 -37.11
C LYS A 81 13.82 -10.63 -36.37
N ILE A 82 13.77 -10.61 -35.04
CA ILE A 82 13.68 -11.81 -34.20
C ILE A 82 12.22 -12.15 -33.86
N PHE A 83 11.38 -11.14 -33.63
CA PHE A 83 10.01 -11.31 -33.18
C PHE A 83 9.01 -11.07 -34.31
N GLY A 84 8.40 -12.14 -34.82
CA GLY A 84 7.39 -12.04 -35.86
C GLY A 84 6.06 -11.42 -35.40
N GLN A 85 5.74 -11.46 -34.11
CA GLN A 85 4.55 -10.84 -33.54
C GLN A 85 4.81 -10.34 -32.12
N VAL A 86 4.42 -9.10 -31.85
CA VAL A 86 4.48 -8.48 -30.52
C VAL A 86 3.06 -8.18 -30.06
N ILE A 87 2.67 -8.71 -28.90
CA ILE A 87 1.34 -8.51 -28.31
C ILE A 87 1.52 -7.77 -26.99
N LYS A 88 0.97 -6.55 -26.90
CA LYS A 88 0.94 -5.80 -25.65
C LYS A 88 -0.22 -6.31 -24.79
N VAL A 89 0.10 -6.80 -23.60
CA VAL A 89 -0.89 -7.26 -22.62
C VAL A 89 -1.06 -6.18 -21.55
N THR A 90 -2.30 -5.74 -21.34
CA THR A 90 -2.67 -4.83 -20.26
C THR A 90 -3.45 -5.59 -19.17
N PRO A 91 -3.26 -5.25 -17.89
CA PRO A 91 -3.99 -5.92 -16.82
C PRO A 91 -5.48 -5.59 -16.86
N ASP A 92 -6.32 -6.63 -16.85
CA ASP A 92 -7.76 -6.51 -16.61
C ASP A 92 -8.01 -6.43 -15.09
N ILE A 93 -8.01 -5.20 -14.57
CA ILE A 93 -8.17 -4.96 -13.13
C ILE A 93 -9.56 -5.38 -12.64
N GLU A 94 -10.62 -5.09 -13.39
CA GLU A 94 -11.99 -5.40 -12.98
C GLU A 94 -12.25 -6.90 -12.96
N GLY A 95 -11.87 -7.61 -14.04
CA GLY A 95 -12.00 -9.06 -14.11
C GLY A 95 -11.20 -9.77 -13.03
N ALA A 96 -9.95 -9.34 -12.82
CA ALA A 96 -9.09 -9.88 -11.77
C ALA A 96 -9.67 -9.62 -10.36
N PHE A 97 -10.14 -8.39 -10.10
CA PHE A 97 -10.74 -8.01 -8.82
C PHE A 97 -11.93 -8.90 -8.45
N ASN A 98 -12.86 -9.08 -9.41
CA ASN A 98 -14.03 -9.94 -9.23
C ASN A 98 -13.63 -11.41 -8.99
N GLN A 99 -12.66 -11.90 -9.75
CA GLN A 99 -12.17 -13.27 -9.60
C GLN A 99 -11.50 -13.49 -8.23
N PHE A 100 -10.64 -12.56 -7.79
CA PHE A 100 -9.94 -12.66 -6.51
C PHE A 100 -10.91 -12.61 -5.32
N ILE A 101 -11.92 -11.74 -5.35
CA ILE A 101 -12.98 -11.74 -4.32
C ILE A 101 -13.72 -13.07 -4.30
N SER A 102 -14.10 -13.63 -5.46
CA SER A 102 -14.84 -14.91 -5.50
C SER A 102 -14.04 -16.09 -4.94
N LYS A 103 -12.70 -16.03 -5.01
CA LYS A 103 -11.79 -17.04 -4.45
C LYS A 103 -11.40 -16.77 -2.99
N SER A 104 -11.74 -15.60 -2.46
CA SER A 104 -11.46 -15.23 -1.07
C SER A 104 -12.17 -16.18 -0.10
N LYS A 105 -11.63 -16.30 1.11
CA LYS A 105 -12.23 -17.11 2.18
C LYS A 105 -13.54 -16.52 2.74
N ALA A 106 -13.84 -15.25 2.43
CA ALA A 106 -15.00 -14.55 2.96
C ALA A 106 -15.72 -13.71 1.89
N PRO A 107 -16.21 -14.30 0.78
CA PRO A 107 -16.74 -13.56 -0.36
C PRO A 107 -17.99 -12.72 0.01
N ILE A 108 -18.85 -13.22 0.89
CA ILE A 108 -20.07 -12.53 1.35
C ILE A 108 -19.72 -11.26 2.15
N ALA A 109 -18.64 -11.30 2.94
CA ALA A 109 -18.22 -10.15 3.76
C ALA A 109 -17.77 -8.95 2.90
N PHE A 110 -17.41 -9.18 1.63
CA PHE A 110 -17.06 -8.10 0.71
C PHE A 110 -18.27 -7.35 0.16
N GLU A 111 -19.50 -7.86 0.23
CA GLU A 111 -20.66 -7.21 -0.38
C GLU A 111 -20.83 -5.75 0.08
N ALA A 112 -20.57 -5.47 1.36
CA ALA A 112 -20.69 -4.13 1.93
C ALA A 112 -19.57 -3.16 1.49
N ILE A 113 -18.40 -3.68 1.10
CA ILE A 113 -17.18 -2.87 0.89
C ILE A 113 -16.51 -3.04 -0.48
N LYS A 114 -17.04 -3.91 -1.35
CA LYS A 114 -16.46 -4.23 -2.65
C LYS A 114 -16.18 -2.99 -3.48
N ASP A 115 -17.18 -2.11 -3.62
CA ASP A 115 -17.03 -0.87 -4.39
C ASP A 115 -16.04 0.10 -3.77
N ILE A 116 -15.95 0.12 -2.43
CA ILE A 116 -15.05 0.99 -1.66
C ILE A 116 -13.60 0.59 -1.97
N ILE A 117 -13.29 -0.70 -1.82
CA ILE A 117 -11.97 -1.25 -2.08
C ILE A 117 -11.60 -1.10 -3.56
N TYR A 118 -12.53 -1.41 -4.48
CA TYR A 118 -12.27 -1.30 -5.92
C TYR A 118 -11.88 0.13 -6.32
N LYS A 119 -12.69 1.11 -5.91
CA LYS A 119 -12.42 2.53 -6.18
C LYS A 119 -11.12 2.98 -5.53
N SER A 120 -10.85 2.56 -4.30
CA SER A 120 -9.58 2.87 -3.63
C SER A 120 -8.37 2.28 -4.36
N PHE A 121 -8.48 1.06 -4.90
CA PHE A 121 -7.39 0.48 -5.68
C PHE A 121 -7.14 1.27 -6.97
N LEU A 122 -8.18 1.66 -7.70
CA LEU A 122 -8.05 2.52 -8.88
C LEU A 122 -7.41 3.87 -8.52
N ALA A 123 -7.85 4.47 -7.41
CA ALA A 123 -7.32 5.73 -6.90
C ALA A 123 -5.85 5.67 -6.46
N SER A 124 -5.31 4.48 -6.22
CA SER A 124 -3.88 4.29 -5.95
C SER A 124 -3.00 4.30 -7.20
N GLU A 125 -3.62 4.27 -8.40
CA GLU A 125 -2.96 4.12 -9.70
C GLU A 125 -2.09 2.85 -9.85
N CYS A 126 -2.23 1.90 -8.92
CA CYS A 126 -1.54 0.62 -8.98
C CYS A 126 -2.09 -0.26 -10.11
N LYS A 127 -1.21 -0.76 -10.97
CA LYS A 127 -1.58 -1.70 -12.07
C LYS A 127 -1.19 -3.14 -11.78
N SER A 128 -0.58 -3.40 -10.62
CA SER A 128 -0.06 -4.73 -10.26
C SER A 128 -1.16 -5.64 -9.75
N LEU A 129 -1.53 -6.65 -10.54
CA LEU A 129 -2.50 -7.68 -10.13
C LEU A 129 -2.02 -8.47 -8.90
N ARG A 130 -0.70 -8.59 -8.70
CA ARG A 130 -0.13 -9.20 -7.49
C ARG A 130 -0.43 -8.38 -6.24
N ILE A 131 -0.30 -7.05 -6.33
CA ILE A 131 -0.63 -6.16 -5.20
C ILE A 131 -2.14 -6.15 -4.97
N LEU A 132 -2.96 -6.19 -6.02
CA LEU A 132 -4.41 -6.33 -5.92
C LEU A 132 -4.81 -7.59 -5.14
N ASP A 133 -4.25 -8.75 -5.49
CA ASP A 133 -4.54 -10.01 -4.79
C ASP A 133 -4.13 -9.95 -3.31
N TYR A 134 -2.92 -9.45 -3.01
CA TYR A 134 -2.49 -9.28 -1.62
C TYR A 134 -3.40 -8.34 -0.83
N MET A 135 -3.78 -7.20 -1.41
CA MET A 135 -4.67 -6.24 -0.77
C MET A 135 -6.07 -6.83 -0.53
N ILE A 136 -6.60 -7.66 -1.44
CA ILE A 136 -7.90 -8.35 -1.24
C ILE A 136 -7.79 -9.32 -0.07
N ASN A 137 -6.72 -10.12 0.00
CA ASN A 137 -6.50 -11.06 1.10
C ASN A 137 -6.31 -10.35 2.45
N ASP A 138 -5.65 -9.18 2.47
CA ASP A 138 -5.53 -8.33 3.65
C ASP A 138 -6.88 -7.75 4.09
N CYS A 139 -7.67 -7.25 3.15
CA CYS A 139 -9.01 -6.76 3.43
C CYS A 139 -9.92 -7.87 3.98
N ALA A 140 -9.79 -9.10 3.47
CA ALA A 140 -10.53 -10.26 3.98
C ALA A 140 -10.18 -10.57 5.44
N ARG A 141 -8.89 -10.49 5.80
CA ARG A 141 -8.42 -10.66 7.18
C ARG A 141 -8.93 -9.54 8.08
N LEU A 142 -8.82 -8.28 7.64
CA LEU A 142 -9.32 -7.13 8.39
C LEU A 142 -10.84 -7.25 8.62
N LEU A 143 -11.61 -7.55 7.57
CA LEU A 143 -13.06 -7.77 7.64
C LEU A 143 -13.45 -8.75 8.74
N SER A 144 -12.73 -9.88 8.86
CA SER A 144 -13.00 -10.89 9.90
C SER A 144 -12.80 -10.39 11.34
N CYS A 145 -12.09 -9.27 11.50
CA CYS A 145 -11.85 -8.61 12.78
C CYS A 145 -12.75 -7.39 13.01
N ILE A 146 -13.48 -6.91 12.00
CA ILE A 146 -14.38 -5.77 12.13
C ILE A 146 -15.60 -6.14 12.99
N PRO A 147 -15.95 -5.34 14.01
CA PRO A 147 -17.15 -5.56 14.83
C PRO A 147 -18.45 -5.50 14.01
N ASP A 148 -19.38 -6.42 14.28
CA ASP A 148 -20.67 -6.54 13.57
C ASP A 148 -21.47 -5.23 13.54
N LYS A 149 -21.37 -4.41 14.61
CA LYS A 149 -22.03 -3.09 14.71
C LYS A 149 -21.64 -2.12 13.59
N LEU A 150 -20.49 -2.29 12.96
CA LEU A 150 -20.02 -1.42 11.88
C LEU A 150 -20.56 -1.80 10.49
N TYR A 151 -21.06 -3.02 10.30
CA TYR A 151 -21.51 -3.48 8.97
C TYR A 151 -22.68 -2.66 8.42
N ASN A 152 -23.49 -2.06 9.29
CA ASN A 152 -24.58 -1.16 8.91
C ASN A 152 -24.12 0.29 8.69
N ASN A 153 -22.89 0.65 9.05
CA ASN A 153 -22.36 2.00 8.91
C ASN A 153 -21.36 2.10 7.74
N LYS A 154 -21.90 2.24 6.53
CA LYS A 154 -21.11 2.33 5.29
C LYS A 154 -20.10 3.48 5.31
N ARG A 155 -20.38 4.58 6.01
CA ARG A 155 -19.45 5.71 6.15
C ARG A 155 -18.19 5.31 6.90
N LEU A 156 -18.33 4.66 8.07
CA LEU A 156 -17.18 4.24 8.87
C LEU A 156 -16.40 3.10 8.22
N LEU A 157 -17.10 2.16 7.58
CA LEU A 157 -16.45 1.14 6.75
C LEU A 157 -15.63 1.78 5.63
N SER A 158 -16.19 2.78 4.95
CA SER A 158 -15.47 3.52 3.92
C SER A 158 -14.23 4.20 4.47
N GLU A 159 -14.33 4.86 5.62
CA GLU A 159 -13.18 5.53 6.24
C GLU A 159 -12.06 4.53 6.61
N ILE A 160 -12.43 3.39 7.23
CA ILE A 160 -11.49 2.31 7.58
C ILE A 160 -10.82 1.74 6.34
N PHE A 161 -11.61 1.28 5.36
CA PHE A 161 -11.07 0.52 4.25
C PHE A 161 -10.32 1.39 3.27
N VAL A 162 -10.77 2.62 2.98
CA VAL A 162 -10.03 3.55 2.11
C VAL A 162 -8.67 3.90 2.72
N LEU A 163 -8.61 4.18 4.02
CA LEU A 163 -7.34 4.41 4.71
C LEU A 163 -6.45 3.17 4.63
N PHE A 164 -6.99 2.01 5.02
CA PHE A 164 -6.24 0.76 5.07
C PHE A 164 -5.65 0.39 3.70
N THR A 165 -6.46 0.41 2.63
CA THR A 165 -6.00 0.08 1.27
C THR A 165 -5.01 1.10 0.74
N ALA A 166 -5.20 2.40 1.00
CA ALA A 166 -4.25 3.43 0.58
C ALA A 166 -2.85 3.19 1.16
N LEU A 167 -2.76 2.95 2.46
CA LEU A 167 -1.48 2.68 3.12
C LEU A 167 -0.90 1.32 2.70
N ASN A 168 -1.75 0.29 2.63
CA ASN A 168 -1.33 -1.06 2.27
C ASN A 168 -0.72 -1.13 0.86
N ILE A 169 -1.39 -0.53 -0.13
CA ILE A 169 -0.90 -0.50 -1.51
C ILE A 169 0.42 0.26 -1.61
N ASN A 170 0.52 1.46 -1.01
CA ASN A 170 1.73 2.27 -1.07
C ASN A 170 2.90 1.63 -0.31
N TYR A 171 2.63 0.91 0.78
CA TYR A 171 3.65 0.09 1.46
C TYR A 171 4.16 -1.04 0.55
N ARG A 172 3.25 -1.75 -0.13
CA ARG A 172 3.60 -2.84 -1.06
C ARG A 172 4.30 -2.38 -2.34
N LEU A 173 4.04 -1.15 -2.77
CA LEU A 173 4.78 -0.49 -3.84
C LEU A 173 6.19 -0.05 -3.42
N GLY A 174 6.50 -0.09 -2.11
CA GLY A 174 7.76 0.39 -1.56
C GLY A 174 7.86 1.92 -1.47
N LYS A 175 6.75 2.63 -1.74
CA LYS A 175 6.68 4.09 -1.62
C LYS A 175 6.54 4.56 -0.17
N LEU A 176 5.84 3.77 0.65
CA LEU A 176 5.61 4.03 2.07
C LEU A 176 6.38 3.03 2.94
N LYS A 177 6.94 3.51 4.05
CA LYS A 177 7.72 2.75 5.04
C LYS A 177 6.99 2.68 6.37
N ALA A 178 7.35 1.69 7.18
CA ALA A 178 6.77 1.50 8.52
C ALA A 178 6.87 2.78 9.39
N LYS A 179 8.03 3.45 9.40
CA LYS A 179 8.23 4.68 10.17
C LYS A 179 7.25 5.80 9.80
N GLU A 180 6.88 5.89 8.53
CA GLU A 180 5.93 6.92 8.07
C GLU A 180 4.52 6.61 8.55
N ILE A 181 4.13 5.32 8.62
CA ILE A 181 2.86 4.87 9.20
C ILE A 181 2.84 5.14 10.71
N GLU A 182 3.93 4.85 11.42
CA GLU A 182 4.07 5.12 12.86
C GLU A 182 3.85 6.61 13.21
N SER A 183 4.28 7.52 12.33
CA SER A 183 4.17 8.96 12.53
C SER A 183 3.00 9.64 11.81
N ARG A 184 2.15 8.90 11.09
CA ARG A 184 1.09 9.40 10.17
C ARG A 184 0.24 10.54 10.75
N ASN A 185 -0.15 10.43 12.01
CA ASN A 185 -1.02 11.39 12.70
C ASN A 185 -0.31 12.10 13.86
N SER A 186 1.03 12.06 13.90
CA SER A 186 1.81 12.74 14.94
C SER A 186 1.93 14.23 14.63
N VAL A 187 1.86 15.07 15.67
CA VAL A 187 2.15 16.52 15.55
C VAL A 187 3.52 16.74 14.91
N LEU A 188 4.50 15.90 15.23
CA LEU A 188 5.86 15.95 14.70
C LEU A 188 5.91 15.80 13.17
N TYR A 189 5.01 15.03 12.58
CA TYR A 189 4.93 14.87 11.13
C TYR A 189 4.41 16.16 10.46
N TYR A 190 3.37 16.80 11.01
CA TYR A 190 2.89 18.10 10.52
C TYR A 190 3.90 19.23 10.70
N VAL A 191 4.70 19.23 11.78
CA VAL A 191 5.77 20.22 12.00
C VAL A 191 6.93 20.04 11.02
N LYS A 192 7.21 18.82 10.55
CA LYS A 192 8.24 18.55 9.53
C LYS A 192 7.79 18.90 8.10
N LYS A 193 6.48 19.06 7.87
CA LYS A 193 5.92 19.41 6.57
C LYS A 193 6.38 20.78 6.06
N ASP A 194 6.68 21.73 6.96
CA ASP A 194 7.13 23.08 6.61
C ASP A 194 8.53 23.13 5.95
N THR A 195 9.25 22.00 5.87
CA THR A 195 10.57 21.93 5.23
C THR A 195 10.54 21.27 3.85
N ASN A 196 9.83 21.84 2.86
CA ASN A 196 10.03 21.71 1.39
C ASN A 196 10.40 20.33 0.78
N ALA A 197 10.09 19.21 1.43
CA ALA A 197 10.34 17.87 0.92
C ALA A 197 9.05 17.29 0.34
N ASP A 198 9.13 16.64 -0.82
CA ASP A 198 8.03 15.88 -1.39
C ASP A 198 7.54 14.86 -0.37
N ASP A 199 6.33 15.09 0.15
CA ASP A 199 5.71 14.24 1.15
C ASP A 199 4.89 13.15 0.48
N ILE A 200 5.24 11.89 0.74
CA ILE A 200 4.54 10.74 0.19
C ILE A 200 3.03 10.79 0.44
N TYR A 201 2.60 11.33 1.58
CA TYR A 201 1.19 11.43 1.89
C TYR A 201 0.47 12.51 1.08
N ASP A 202 1.17 13.54 0.62
CA ASP A 202 0.58 14.53 -0.29
C ASP A 202 0.36 13.92 -1.68
N GLU A 203 1.31 13.11 -2.19
CA GLU A 203 1.11 12.32 -3.42
C GLU A 203 -0.11 11.38 -3.28
N ILE A 204 -0.20 10.64 -2.17
CA ILE A 204 -1.32 9.74 -1.91
C ILE A 204 -2.64 10.52 -1.84
N LYS A 205 -2.68 11.65 -1.12
CA LYS A 205 -3.88 12.49 -1.00
C LYS A 205 -4.33 13.01 -2.37
N GLU A 206 -3.40 13.48 -3.20
CA GLU A 206 -3.74 14.03 -4.52
C GLU A 206 -4.28 12.95 -5.45
N ASN A 207 -3.66 11.75 -5.48
CA ASN A 207 -4.17 10.63 -6.28
C ASN A 207 -5.60 10.26 -5.89
N TYR A 208 -5.89 10.18 -4.59
CA TYR A 208 -7.23 9.84 -4.09
C TYR A 208 -8.25 10.93 -4.35
N LYS A 209 -7.85 12.19 -4.23
CA LYS A 209 -8.68 13.36 -4.56
C LYS A 209 -9.03 13.41 -6.05
N ASN A 210 -8.07 13.15 -6.94
CA ASN A 210 -8.28 13.13 -8.39
C ASN A 210 -9.27 12.04 -8.84
N HIS A 211 -9.42 10.98 -8.04
CA HIS A 211 -10.37 9.89 -8.28
C HIS A 211 -11.65 10.00 -7.45
N GLU A 212 -11.89 11.13 -6.79
CA GLU A 212 -13.08 11.39 -5.95
C GLU A 212 -13.27 10.36 -4.81
N VAL A 213 -12.17 9.81 -4.29
CA VAL A 213 -12.19 8.86 -3.18
C VAL A 213 -11.82 9.59 -1.87
N PRO A 214 -12.72 9.66 -0.87
CA PRO A 214 -12.49 10.42 0.35
C PRO A 214 -11.49 9.69 1.27
N LEU A 215 -10.21 10.06 1.17
CA LEU A 215 -9.15 9.57 2.06
C LEU A 215 -8.98 10.50 3.27
N ARG A 216 -9.08 9.91 4.48
CA ARG A 216 -8.83 10.59 5.75
C ARG A 216 -7.60 9.97 6.42
N LEU A 217 -6.42 10.53 6.16
CA LEU A 217 -5.18 10.04 6.77
C LEU A 217 -5.18 10.21 8.29
N GLU A 218 -5.91 11.21 8.78
CA GLU A 218 -6.06 11.59 10.17
C GLU A 218 -7.06 10.70 10.93
N SER A 219 -7.65 9.70 10.28
CA SER A 219 -8.60 8.80 10.92
C SER A 219 -7.92 7.99 12.02
N ASP A 220 -8.59 7.96 13.18
CA ASP A 220 -8.22 7.26 14.40
C ASP A 220 -9.02 5.97 14.62
N LEU A 221 -9.86 5.56 13.66
CA LEU A 221 -10.57 4.27 13.68
C LEU A 221 -9.58 3.10 13.76
N LEU A 222 -8.49 3.18 13.00
CA LEU A 222 -7.34 2.29 13.12
C LEU A 222 -6.14 3.08 13.63
N SER A 223 -5.64 2.72 14.80
CA SER A 223 -4.44 3.30 15.39
C SER A 223 -3.20 2.97 14.56
N ASN A 224 -2.12 3.76 14.71
CA ASN A 224 -0.88 3.48 13.98
C ASN A 224 -0.29 2.11 14.37
N GLU A 225 -0.41 1.69 15.63
CA GLU A 225 -0.02 0.35 16.07
C GLU A 225 -0.78 -0.73 15.31
N VAL A 226 -2.12 -0.60 15.21
CA VAL A 226 -2.95 -1.56 14.45
C VAL A 226 -2.59 -1.56 12.97
N LEU A 227 -2.33 -0.40 12.37
CA LEU A 227 -1.91 -0.30 10.96
C LEU A 227 -0.56 -0.97 10.73
N ILE A 228 0.41 -0.80 11.64
CA ILE A 228 1.70 -1.49 11.58
C ILE A 228 1.53 -2.99 11.74
N ASP A 229 0.80 -3.44 12.77
CA ASP A 229 0.55 -4.85 13.02
C ASP A 229 -0.08 -5.51 11.79
N THR A 230 -1.08 -4.88 11.18
CA THR A 230 -1.80 -5.45 10.04
C THR A 230 -1.05 -5.35 8.71
N ILE A 231 -0.53 -4.17 8.34
CA ILE A 231 0.07 -3.93 7.02
C ILE A 231 1.50 -4.45 6.94
N VAL A 232 2.29 -4.25 8.00
CA VAL A 232 3.72 -4.59 8.03
C VAL A 232 3.94 -6.00 8.58
N ASN A 233 3.34 -6.30 9.74
CA ASN A 233 3.60 -7.56 10.45
C ASN A 233 2.61 -8.68 10.04
N GLY A 234 1.50 -8.35 9.38
CA GLY A 234 0.46 -9.31 9.01
C GLY A 234 -0.32 -9.90 10.19
N LEU A 235 -0.29 -9.23 11.34
CA LEU A 235 -0.97 -9.60 12.59
C LEU A 235 -2.33 -8.93 12.68
N TYR A 236 -3.39 -9.73 12.69
CA TYR A 236 -4.79 -9.28 12.77
C TYR A 236 -5.39 -9.73 14.09
N ASP A 237 -5.18 -8.92 15.13
CA ASP A 237 -5.73 -9.15 16.47
C ASP A 237 -7.11 -8.48 16.58
N LYS A 238 -8.15 -9.31 16.68
CA LYS A 238 -9.55 -8.86 16.73
C LYS A 238 -9.83 -7.97 17.93
N ASP A 239 -9.24 -8.26 19.09
CA ASP A 239 -9.48 -7.51 20.32
C ASP A 239 -8.80 -6.14 20.26
N LYS A 240 -7.55 -6.09 19.76
CA LYS A 240 -6.85 -4.82 19.51
C LYS A 240 -7.58 -3.94 18.48
N ILE A 241 -8.02 -4.53 17.36
CA ILE A 241 -8.74 -3.80 16.30
C ILE A 241 -10.06 -3.25 16.85
N THR A 242 -10.82 -4.07 17.57
CA THR A 242 -12.09 -3.64 18.19
C THR A 242 -11.85 -2.52 19.19
N LYS A 243 -10.84 -2.65 20.06
CA LYS A 243 -10.47 -1.61 21.02
C LYS A 243 -10.05 -0.31 20.35
N SER A 244 -9.29 -0.38 19.24
CA SER A 244 -8.92 0.79 18.44
C SER A 244 -10.15 1.53 17.90
N ILE A 245 -11.10 0.78 17.34
CA ILE A 245 -12.34 1.34 16.80
C ILE A 245 -13.17 1.98 17.93
N ASP A 246 -13.34 1.29 19.05
CA ASP A 246 -14.15 1.75 20.17
C ASP A 246 -13.59 3.01 20.84
N ASN A 247 -12.27 3.17 20.81
CA ASN A 247 -11.56 4.35 21.31
C ASN A 247 -11.43 5.49 20.28
N SER A 248 -12.00 5.35 19.09
CA SER A 248 -11.99 6.42 18.10
C SER A 248 -13.00 7.52 18.43
N ARG A 249 -12.77 8.74 17.92
CA ARG A 249 -13.67 9.89 18.06
C ARG A 249 -15.13 9.63 17.69
N HIS A 250 -15.39 8.61 16.87
CA HIS A 250 -16.75 8.23 16.48
C HIS A 250 -17.54 7.49 17.57
N PHE A 251 -16.85 6.85 18.52
CA PHE A 251 -17.46 5.99 19.54
C PHE A 251 -17.13 6.39 20.96
N ILE A 252 -16.14 7.26 21.17
CA ILE A 252 -15.88 7.85 22.48
C ILE A 252 -17.14 8.56 22.96
N LYS A 253 -17.64 8.10 24.11
CA LYS A 253 -18.66 8.82 24.86
C LYS A 253 -17.99 9.88 25.73
N PRO A 254 -18.54 11.11 25.83
CA PRO A 254 -18.02 12.19 26.68
C PRO A 254 -17.70 11.73 28.10
N GLU A 255 -18.60 10.92 28.66
CA GLU A 255 -18.56 10.40 30.03
C GLU A 255 -17.29 9.59 30.35
N SER A 256 -16.57 9.09 29.34
CA SER A 256 -15.44 8.15 29.52
C SER A 256 -14.05 8.78 29.61
N LYS A 257 -13.88 10.06 29.26
CA LYS A 257 -12.57 10.75 29.25
C LYS A 257 -12.52 11.98 30.14
N GLY A 258 -13.60 12.28 30.87
CA GLY A 258 -13.67 13.45 31.73
C GLY A 258 -13.93 14.77 30.98
N PRO A 259 -13.95 15.90 31.71
CA PRO A 259 -14.56 17.13 31.22
C PRO A 259 -13.83 17.79 30.03
N TRP A 260 -12.50 17.61 29.93
CA TRP A 260 -11.69 18.18 28.86
C TRP A 260 -12.14 17.70 27.47
N PHE A 261 -12.66 16.48 27.35
CA PHE A 261 -13.10 15.93 26.07
C PHE A 261 -14.36 16.63 25.56
N THR A 262 -15.33 16.87 26.43
CA THR A 262 -16.56 17.62 26.09
C THR A 262 -16.22 19.03 25.64
N ILE A 263 -15.30 19.70 26.34
CA ILE A 263 -14.91 21.09 26.05
C ILE A 263 -14.19 21.20 24.70
N LEU A 264 -13.27 20.27 24.38
CA LEU A 264 -12.56 20.29 23.08
C LEU A 264 -13.49 20.02 21.89
N ASN A 265 -14.62 19.36 22.11
CA ASN A 265 -15.61 19.02 21.08
C ASN A 265 -16.90 19.85 21.25
N PHE A 266 -16.79 21.10 21.72
CA PHE A 266 -17.94 21.96 22.07
C PHE A 266 -18.95 22.15 20.92
N ASP A 267 -18.52 22.01 19.66
CA ASP A 267 -19.35 22.12 18.48
C ASP A 267 -20.35 20.96 18.32
N LEU A 268 -20.11 19.85 19.03
CA LEU A 268 -20.94 18.65 19.00
C LEU A 268 -21.96 18.59 20.14
N TYR A 269 -21.85 19.46 21.15
CA TYR A 269 -22.65 19.40 22.36
C TYR A 269 -23.48 20.68 22.60
N PRO A 270 -24.66 20.57 23.23
CA PRO A 270 -25.39 21.74 23.73
C PRO A 270 -24.53 22.59 24.65
N THR A 271 -24.71 23.92 24.62
CA THR A 271 -23.98 24.86 25.48
C THR A 271 -24.06 24.49 26.96
N THR A 272 -25.21 23.98 27.42
CA THR A 272 -25.39 23.53 28.82
C THR A 272 -24.45 22.40 29.22
N ASP A 273 -24.15 21.48 28.30
CA ASP A 273 -23.28 20.34 28.58
C ASP A 273 -21.81 20.77 28.58
N VAL A 274 -21.47 21.75 27.72
CA VAL A 274 -20.15 22.39 27.71
C VAL A 274 -19.92 23.20 28.99
N ASP A 275 -20.91 23.96 29.44
CA ASP A 275 -20.84 24.74 30.69
C ASP A 275 -20.66 23.83 31.92
N ASN A 276 -21.43 22.74 32.00
CA ASN A 276 -21.26 21.73 33.06
C ASN A 276 -19.87 21.11 33.05
N ALA A 277 -19.33 20.81 31.86
CA ALA A 277 -17.99 20.27 31.71
C ALA A 277 -16.91 21.30 32.11
N LEU A 278 -17.11 22.59 31.84
CA LEU A 278 -16.22 23.65 32.30
C LEU A 278 -16.19 23.71 33.84
N GLU A 279 -17.35 23.73 34.49
CA GLU A 279 -17.44 23.73 35.95
C GLU A 279 -16.76 22.50 36.56
N GLU A 280 -16.98 21.32 35.98
CA GLU A 280 -16.37 20.08 36.42
C GLU A 280 -14.84 20.10 36.22
N LEU A 281 -14.35 20.61 35.07
CA LEU A 281 -12.92 20.74 34.80
C LEU A 281 -12.23 21.63 35.83
N TYR A 282 -12.79 22.83 36.08
CA TYR A 282 -12.23 23.77 37.05
C TYR A 282 -12.18 23.15 38.45
N LYS A 283 -13.26 22.49 38.88
CA LYS A 283 -13.30 21.80 40.18
C LYS A 283 -12.25 20.71 40.28
N GLN A 284 -12.18 19.80 39.29
CA GLN A 284 -11.21 18.70 39.31
C GLN A 284 -9.77 19.21 39.29
N PHE A 285 -9.51 20.31 38.57
CA PHE A 285 -8.19 20.93 38.50
C PHE A 285 -7.78 21.61 39.82
N GLU A 286 -8.69 22.39 40.43
CA GLU A 286 -8.46 23.04 41.73
C GLU A 286 -8.28 22.03 42.86
N GLU A 287 -9.03 20.94 42.84
CA GLU A 287 -8.94 19.85 43.82
C GLU A 287 -7.79 18.87 43.54
N MET A 288 -7.00 19.09 42.47
CA MET A 288 -5.90 18.22 42.01
C MET A 288 -6.31 16.75 41.82
N GLN A 289 -7.49 16.51 41.27
CA GLN A 289 -8.08 15.18 41.06
C GLN A 289 -7.72 14.53 39.72
N ILE A 290 -7.09 15.28 38.81
CA ILE A 290 -6.68 14.79 37.49
C ILE A 290 -5.34 14.08 37.62
N ILE A 291 -5.32 12.76 37.47
CA ILE A 291 -4.13 11.91 37.72
C ILE A 291 -3.56 11.36 36.40
N GLU A 292 -4.37 11.22 35.36
CA GLU A 292 -3.90 10.68 34.09
C GLU A 292 -3.10 11.73 33.29
N ASN A 293 -1.86 11.41 32.91
CA ASN A 293 -0.96 12.34 32.21
C ASN A 293 -1.57 12.97 30.95
N GLY A 294 -2.34 12.20 30.17
CA GLY A 294 -3.01 12.71 28.98
C GLY A 294 -4.09 13.74 29.32
N GLU A 295 -4.92 13.44 30.31
CA GLU A 295 -5.96 14.35 30.80
C GLU A 295 -5.35 15.63 31.38
N ILE A 296 -4.24 15.53 32.12
CA ILE A 296 -3.52 16.71 32.65
C ILE A 296 -3.10 17.64 31.51
N GLN A 297 -2.50 17.09 30.44
CA GLN A 297 -2.06 17.89 29.30
C GLN A 297 -3.22 18.56 28.57
N HIS A 298 -4.30 17.82 28.30
CA HIS A 298 -5.48 18.37 27.66
C HIS A 298 -6.15 19.46 28.51
N SER A 299 -6.29 19.22 29.81
CA SER A 299 -6.88 20.15 30.77
C SER A 299 -6.09 21.45 30.86
N ILE A 300 -4.76 21.37 30.98
CA ILE A 300 -3.89 22.55 31.03
C ILE A 300 -3.99 23.36 29.72
N ASN A 301 -3.93 22.69 28.56
CA ASN A 301 -4.04 23.37 27.26
C ASN A 301 -5.39 24.08 27.10
N LEU A 302 -6.48 23.45 27.53
CA LEU A 302 -7.81 24.07 27.54
C LEU A 302 -7.86 25.31 28.44
N LEU A 303 -7.33 25.21 29.67
CA LEU A 303 -7.30 26.33 30.59
C LEU A 303 -6.50 27.52 30.03
N PHE A 304 -5.39 27.26 29.33
CA PHE A 304 -4.66 28.30 28.59
C PHE A 304 -5.51 28.92 27.48
N MET A 305 -6.12 28.10 26.62
CA MET A 305 -6.97 28.56 25.52
C MET A 305 -8.13 29.44 26.01
N LEU A 306 -8.79 29.03 27.10
CA LEU A 306 -9.92 29.76 27.70
C LEU A 306 -9.48 31.03 28.44
N SER A 307 -8.22 31.10 28.89
CA SER A 307 -7.70 32.29 29.58
C SER A 307 -7.58 33.51 28.67
N GLU A 308 -7.39 33.29 27.36
CA GLU A 308 -7.31 34.34 26.35
C GLU A 308 -8.69 34.78 25.82
N ALA A 309 -9.74 34.03 26.12
CA ALA A 309 -11.10 34.28 25.64
C ALA A 309 -11.89 35.28 26.51
N LYS A 310 -11.20 36.10 27.32
CA LYS A 310 -11.81 37.15 28.17
C LYS A 310 -12.11 38.44 27.43
#